data_AF-A0A7S2Z659-F1
#
_entry.id   AF-A0A7S2Z659-F1
#
_cell.length_a   1.000
_cell.length_b   1.000
_cell.length_c   1.000
_cell.angle_alpha   90.00
_cell.angle_beta   90.00
_cell.angle_gamma   90.00
#
_symmetry.space_group_name_H-M   'P 1'
#
loop_
_entity.id
_entity.type
_entity.pdbx_description
1 polymer ?
#
loop_
_entity_poly.entity_id
_entity_poly.type
_entity_poly.pdbx_seq_one_letter_code
_entity_poly.pdbx_strand_id
1 'polypeptide(L)'
;GWYVPDYSFGGFLGFGKGAGCDFVRNKCRSSSLAAASYYCSNMDGLDCTFNDLSLGRCEVNPLADGCGIVKGFGNYLCQDAENNEKGLPLQIFDSSSICVKGNAEPWKVQSRERNGGRVMTLQTTYPTASDGCFRFRCEGERVLVNLGSQELECPPGQSIDLTRMGLGFTQGTFGPCPGPDVCERQLSCQGRCNAMRGYCFQGKCHCHLGFFGHYCDQKLMPTLV
;
A
#
# COMPACT_ATOMS: atom_id res chain seq x y z
N GLY A 1 -4.93 -25.30 29.27
CA GLY A 1 -3.63 -24.82 29.76
C GLY A 1 -2.56 -25.86 29.54
N TRP A 2 -2.34 -26.28 28.29
CA TRP A 2 -1.26 -27.22 27.92
C TRP A 2 0.11 -26.53 27.87
N TYR A 3 0.12 -25.21 27.68
CA TYR A 3 1.31 -24.37 27.59
C TYR A 3 1.05 -23.02 28.27
N VAL A 4 2.12 -22.38 28.73
CA VAL A 4 2.13 -20.97 29.14
C VAL A 4 2.80 -20.18 28.02
N PRO A 5 2.07 -19.37 27.24
CA PRO A 5 2.66 -18.61 26.15
C PRO A 5 3.52 -17.46 26.68
N ASP A 6 4.67 -17.24 26.04
CA ASP A 6 5.43 -16.01 26.22
C ASP A 6 4.90 -14.93 25.28
N TYR A 7 4.13 -14.00 25.84
CA TYR A 7 3.51 -12.91 25.09
C TYR A 7 4.52 -11.90 24.53
N SER A 8 5.78 -11.91 24.98
CA SER A 8 6.83 -11.05 24.40
C SER A 8 7.17 -11.43 22.94
N PHE A 9 6.84 -12.65 22.52
CA PHE A 9 6.95 -13.13 21.15
C PHE A 9 5.64 -13.02 20.36
N GLY A 10 4.60 -12.41 20.94
CA GLY A 10 3.33 -12.18 20.25
C GLY A 10 3.53 -11.42 18.94
N GLY A 11 3.03 -11.98 17.84
CA GLY A 11 2.94 -11.26 16.57
C GLY A 11 1.99 -10.07 16.69
N PHE A 12 2.14 -9.08 15.81
CA PHE A 12 1.17 -8.00 15.69
C PHE A 12 -0.01 -8.46 14.80
N LEU A 13 -1.19 -7.89 15.02
CA LEU A 13 -2.31 -8.04 14.11
C LEU A 13 -3.03 -6.71 14.08
N GLY A 14 -2.85 -5.96 12.98
CA GLY A 14 -3.48 -4.65 12.82
C GLY A 14 -4.97 -4.73 12.50
N PHE A 15 -5.43 -5.87 11.98
CA PHE A 15 -6.82 -6.08 11.61
C PHE A 15 -7.74 -6.03 12.84
N GLY A 16 -8.71 -5.11 12.86
CA GLY A 16 -9.61 -4.88 13.98
C GLY A 16 -8.98 -4.23 15.23
N LYS A 17 -7.68 -3.87 15.22
CA LYS A 17 -7.02 -3.27 16.39
C LYS A 17 -7.63 -1.91 16.71
N GLY A 18 -8.16 -1.76 17.92
CA GLY A 18 -8.78 -0.50 18.37
C GLY A 18 -10.17 -0.22 17.78
N ALA A 19 -10.76 -1.17 17.05
CA ALA A 19 -12.06 -0.99 16.38
C ALA A 19 -13.27 -1.01 17.33
N GLY A 20 -13.07 -1.28 18.62
CA GLY A 20 -14.11 -1.27 19.65
C GLY A 20 -15.03 -2.50 19.62
N CYS A 21 -16.03 -2.51 20.51
CA CYS A 21 -16.95 -3.65 20.66
C CYS A 21 -17.87 -3.84 19.44
N ASP A 22 -18.21 -2.75 18.75
CA ASP A 22 -19.11 -2.79 17.59
C ASP A 22 -18.54 -3.59 16.43
N PHE A 23 -17.21 -3.59 16.26
CA PHE A 23 -16.51 -4.39 15.26
C PHE A 23 -16.79 -5.89 15.40
N VAL A 24 -16.98 -6.37 16.64
CA VAL A 24 -17.24 -7.79 16.94
C VAL A 24 -18.73 -8.09 17.06
N ARG A 25 -19.53 -7.14 17.56
CA ARG A 25 -20.96 -7.36 17.85
C ARG A 25 -21.85 -7.13 16.65
N ASN A 26 -21.48 -6.21 15.77
CA ASN A 26 -22.29 -5.83 14.63
C ASN A 26 -21.79 -6.52 13.35
N LYS A 27 -22.65 -6.56 12.33
CA LYS A 27 -22.25 -7.05 11.02
C LYS A 27 -21.16 -6.14 10.44
N CYS A 28 -20.21 -6.68 9.70
CA CYS A 28 -19.16 -5.91 9.02
C CYS A 28 -19.68 -4.85 8.03
N ARG A 29 -20.90 -5.03 7.50
CA ARG A 29 -21.59 -4.05 6.65
C ARG A 29 -22.24 -2.92 7.45
N SER A 30 -22.18 -2.95 8.78
CA SER A 30 -22.66 -1.85 9.61
C SER A 30 -21.75 -0.63 9.42
N SER A 31 -22.36 0.55 9.35
CA SER A 31 -21.73 1.83 9.00
C SER A 31 -20.78 2.39 10.07
N SER A 32 -20.17 1.55 10.91
CA SER A 32 -19.15 2.01 11.84
C SER A 32 -17.88 2.41 11.06
N LEU A 33 -17.37 3.60 11.33
CA LEU A 33 -16.13 4.11 10.72
C LEU A 33 -14.96 3.13 10.89
N ALA A 34 -14.90 2.43 12.02
CA ALA A 34 -13.84 1.44 12.27
C ALA A 34 -13.93 0.22 11.35
N ALA A 35 -15.13 -0.28 11.06
CA ALA A 35 -15.31 -1.42 10.14
C ALA A 35 -14.98 -1.06 8.69
N ALA A 36 -15.23 0.19 8.29
CA ALA A 36 -14.96 0.67 6.92
C ALA A 36 -13.47 0.64 6.54
N SER A 37 -12.55 0.67 7.52
CA SER A 37 -11.10 0.53 7.27
C SER A 37 -10.64 -0.90 7.01
N TYR A 38 -11.45 -1.90 7.38
CA TYR A 38 -11.11 -3.32 7.26
C TYR A 38 -11.93 -4.07 6.23
N TYR A 39 -13.17 -3.62 6.01
CA TYR A 39 -14.12 -4.24 5.10
C TYR A 39 -14.47 -3.30 3.95
N CYS A 40 -14.57 -3.87 2.77
CA CYS A 40 -14.96 -3.16 1.56
C CYS A 40 -16.38 -3.56 1.11
N SER A 41 -17.06 -2.63 0.44
CA SER A 41 -18.42 -2.85 -0.10
C SER A 41 -18.49 -2.76 -1.63
N ASN A 42 -17.50 -2.12 -2.26
CA ASN A 42 -17.44 -1.99 -3.72
C ASN A 42 -16.70 -3.20 -4.33
N MET A 43 -17.46 -4.17 -4.83
CA MET A 43 -16.95 -5.45 -5.36
C MET A 43 -16.12 -5.29 -6.64
N ASP A 44 -16.38 -4.25 -7.43
CA ASP A 44 -15.70 -4.02 -8.71
C ASP A 44 -14.54 -3.02 -8.60
N GLY A 45 -14.44 -2.33 -7.46
CA GLY A 45 -13.44 -1.30 -7.20
C GLY A 45 -12.05 -1.87 -6.91
N LEU A 46 -11.03 -1.17 -7.40
CA LEU A 46 -9.68 -1.28 -6.89
C LEU A 46 -9.58 -0.56 -5.55
N ASP A 47 -8.84 -1.14 -4.62
CA ASP A 47 -8.58 -0.53 -3.33
C ASP A 47 -7.29 -1.06 -2.73
N CYS A 48 -6.78 -0.36 -1.72
CA CYS A 48 -5.64 -0.81 -0.95
C CYS A 48 -6.06 -1.83 0.10
N THR A 49 -5.20 -2.81 0.37
CA THR A 49 -5.38 -3.71 1.52
C THR A 49 -5.38 -2.90 2.82
N PHE A 50 -6.02 -3.39 3.88
CA PHE A 50 -6.19 -2.67 5.15
C PHE A 50 -4.87 -2.18 5.80
N ASN A 51 -3.74 -2.75 5.38
CA ASN A 51 -2.39 -2.44 5.85
C ASN A 51 -1.57 -1.64 4.84
N ASP A 52 -2.18 -1.18 3.74
CA ASP A 52 -1.57 -0.36 2.69
C ASP A 52 -0.37 -1.03 1.99
N LEU A 53 -0.29 -2.36 1.96
CA LEU A 53 0.85 -3.08 1.36
C LEU A 53 0.62 -3.52 -0.08
N SER A 54 -0.63 -3.54 -0.53
CA SER A 54 -0.96 -4.03 -1.86
C SER A 54 -2.19 -3.35 -2.42
N LEU A 55 -2.17 -3.13 -3.73
CA LEU A 55 -3.38 -2.85 -4.49
C LEU A 55 -4.12 -4.16 -4.74
N GLY A 56 -5.43 -4.13 -4.57
CA GLY A 56 -6.26 -5.32 -4.71
C GLY A 56 -7.67 -5.01 -5.17
N ARG A 57 -8.53 -6.02 -5.05
CA ARG A 57 -9.96 -5.89 -5.30
C ARG A 57 -10.75 -6.41 -4.11
N CYS A 58 -11.91 -5.83 -3.89
CA CYS A 58 -12.84 -6.32 -2.90
C CYS A 58 -13.40 -7.69 -3.28
N GLU A 59 -13.21 -8.70 -2.43
CA GLU A 59 -13.77 -10.03 -2.59
C GLU A 59 -14.54 -10.46 -1.33
N VAL A 60 -15.65 -11.19 -1.51
CA VAL A 60 -16.37 -11.79 -0.38
C VAL A 60 -15.50 -12.90 0.17
N ASN A 61 -15.14 -12.80 1.45
CA ASN A 61 -14.30 -13.78 2.10
C ASN A 61 -15.15 -14.70 3.01
N PRO A 62 -15.24 -16.01 2.72
CA PRO A 62 -15.98 -16.95 3.56
C PRO A 62 -15.35 -17.13 4.95
N LEU A 63 -14.07 -16.82 5.12
CA LEU A 63 -13.37 -16.85 6.42
C LEU A 63 -13.62 -15.58 7.26
N ALA A 64 -14.33 -14.60 6.70
CA ALA A 64 -14.73 -13.38 7.39
C ALA A 64 -16.24 -13.22 7.36
N ASP A 65 -17.00 -14.28 7.64
CA ASP A 65 -18.48 -14.26 7.73
C ASP A 65 -19.18 -13.69 6.47
N GLY A 66 -18.57 -13.85 5.29
CA GLY A 66 -19.10 -13.32 4.03
C GLY A 66 -18.91 -11.81 3.85
N CYS A 67 -18.05 -11.19 4.65
CA CYS A 67 -17.67 -9.80 4.51
C CYS A 67 -16.73 -9.59 3.32
N GLY A 68 -16.86 -8.43 2.67
CA GLY A 68 -15.94 -8.01 1.63
C GLY A 68 -14.61 -7.58 2.27
N ILE A 69 -13.50 -8.15 1.80
CA ILE A 69 -12.15 -7.74 2.17
C ILE A 69 -11.37 -7.48 0.88
N VAL A 70 -10.52 -6.45 0.90
CA VAL A 70 -9.63 -6.17 -0.21
C VAL A 70 -8.55 -7.24 -0.24
N LYS A 71 -8.56 -8.06 -1.30
CA LYS A 71 -7.53 -9.07 -1.55
C LYS A 71 -6.50 -8.46 -2.49
N GLY A 72 -5.28 -8.29 -1.98
CA GLY A 72 -4.15 -7.78 -2.74
C GLY A 72 -3.82 -8.65 -3.94
N PHE A 73 -3.46 -8.04 -5.05
CA PHE A 73 -2.96 -8.78 -6.20
C PHE A 73 -1.51 -9.19 -5.94
N GLY A 74 -1.17 -10.45 -6.24
CA GLY A 74 0.21 -10.94 -6.06
C GLY A 74 1.24 -10.15 -6.88
N ASN A 75 0.80 -9.53 -7.97
CA ASN A 75 1.63 -8.68 -8.83
C ASN A 75 1.46 -7.17 -8.50
N TYR A 76 0.83 -6.79 -7.40
CA TYR A 76 0.83 -5.41 -6.92
C TYR A 76 1.09 -5.37 -5.43
N LEU A 77 2.07 -6.14 -4.97
CA LEU A 77 2.63 -5.95 -3.65
C LEU A 77 3.62 -4.78 -3.74
N CYS A 78 3.32 -3.68 -3.03
CA CYS A 78 4.06 -2.43 -3.15
C CYS A 78 5.53 -2.56 -2.80
N GLN A 79 5.89 -3.58 -2.05
CA GLN A 79 7.25 -3.77 -1.56
C GLN A 79 8.05 -4.81 -2.31
N ASP A 80 7.46 -5.40 -3.34
CA ASP A 80 8.10 -6.36 -4.20
C ASP A 80 8.71 -5.65 -5.41
N ALA A 81 10.03 -5.49 -5.38
CA ALA A 81 10.79 -4.78 -6.40
C ALA A 81 10.71 -5.42 -7.80
N GLU A 82 10.32 -6.70 -7.89
CA GLU A 82 10.07 -7.38 -9.18
C GLU A 82 8.92 -6.71 -9.96
N ASN A 83 8.04 -5.97 -9.28
CA ASN A 83 6.93 -5.26 -9.93
C ASN A 83 7.33 -3.94 -10.61
N ASN A 84 8.58 -3.45 -10.45
CA ASN A 84 9.05 -2.22 -11.10
C ASN A 84 9.13 -2.30 -12.62
N GLU A 85 9.20 -3.50 -13.20
CA GLU A 85 9.32 -3.68 -14.66
C GLU A 85 8.06 -3.27 -15.44
N LYS A 86 6.97 -2.90 -14.76
CA LYS A 86 5.65 -2.65 -15.36
C LYS A 86 5.49 -1.28 -16.01
N GLY A 87 6.45 -0.36 -15.81
CA GLY A 87 6.45 0.95 -16.48
C GLY A 87 5.23 1.83 -16.15
N LEU A 88 4.65 1.69 -14.96
CA LEU A 88 3.56 2.55 -14.50
C LEU A 88 4.11 3.93 -14.11
N PRO A 89 3.41 5.02 -14.48
CA PRO A 89 3.91 6.36 -14.22
C PRO A 89 3.97 6.63 -12.72
N LEU A 90 5.10 7.17 -12.25
CA LEU A 90 5.38 7.56 -10.85
C LEU A 90 5.33 6.43 -9.81
N GLN A 91 4.81 5.25 -10.14
CA GLN A 91 4.74 4.12 -9.21
C GLN A 91 6.11 3.49 -9.02
N ILE A 92 6.41 3.16 -7.77
CA ILE A 92 7.68 2.59 -7.36
C ILE A 92 7.37 1.43 -6.43
N PHE A 93 8.00 0.30 -6.66
CA PHE A 93 7.86 -0.88 -5.83
C PHE A 93 9.15 -1.13 -5.05
N ASP A 94 9.14 -0.79 -3.77
CA ASP A 94 10.26 -1.09 -2.88
C ASP A 94 9.80 -1.15 -1.43
N SER A 95 10.74 -1.45 -0.56
CA SER A 95 10.49 -1.66 0.86
C SER A 95 9.99 -0.42 1.63
N SER A 96 10.00 0.77 1.01
CA SER A 96 9.43 2.03 1.51
C SER A 96 8.18 2.46 0.74
N SER A 97 7.68 1.62 -0.15
CA SER A 97 6.45 1.87 -0.87
C SER A 97 5.22 1.35 -0.13
N ILE A 98 4.16 2.13 -0.20
CA ILE A 98 2.83 1.80 0.32
C ILE A 98 1.77 2.09 -0.74
N CYS A 99 0.64 1.42 -0.62
CA CYS A 99 -0.51 1.59 -1.48
C CYS A 99 -1.22 2.87 -1.10
N VAL A 100 -1.51 3.69 -2.11
CA VAL A 100 -2.36 4.87 -2.00
C VAL A 100 -3.52 4.68 -2.94
N LYS A 101 -4.72 4.85 -2.41
CA LYS A 101 -5.92 4.95 -3.23
C LYS A 101 -5.98 6.38 -3.77
N GLY A 102 -6.03 6.49 -5.08
CA GLY A 102 -6.17 7.75 -5.77
C GLY A 102 -7.58 8.28 -5.76
N ASN A 103 -7.77 9.46 -6.36
CA ASN A 103 -9.08 9.84 -6.84
C ASN A 103 -9.37 9.11 -8.17
N ALA A 104 -10.66 8.93 -8.49
CA ALA A 104 -11.10 8.27 -9.73
C ALA A 104 -10.75 9.08 -11.01
N GLU A 105 -9.97 10.15 -10.90
CA GLU A 105 -9.56 10.96 -12.04
C GLU A 105 -8.38 10.32 -12.76
N PRO A 106 -8.49 10.08 -14.08
CA PRO A 106 -7.42 9.49 -14.86
C PRO A 106 -6.24 10.44 -14.99
N TRP A 107 -5.02 9.90 -14.92
CA TRP A 107 -3.82 10.67 -15.21
C TRP A 107 -3.59 10.76 -16.71
N LYS A 108 -3.34 11.96 -17.24
CA LYS A 108 -2.99 12.17 -18.65
C LYS A 108 -1.59 12.74 -18.72
N VAL A 109 -0.74 12.10 -19.51
CA VAL A 109 0.66 12.49 -19.70
C VAL A 109 0.89 12.77 -21.18
N GLN A 110 1.52 13.89 -21.47
CA GLN A 110 1.88 14.31 -22.82
C GLN A 110 3.38 14.08 -23.04
N SER A 111 3.73 13.23 -24.01
CA SER A 111 5.11 12.99 -24.42
C SER A 111 5.37 13.54 -25.81
N ARG A 112 6.63 13.88 -26.09
CA ARG A 112 7.10 14.24 -27.43
C ARG A 112 8.01 13.15 -27.94
N GLU A 113 7.57 12.45 -28.98
CA GLU A 113 8.38 11.43 -29.63
C GLU A 113 8.88 11.94 -30.97
N ARG A 114 10.15 11.61 -31.28
CA ARG A 114 10.76 11.93 -32.57
C ARG A 114 10.82 10.65 -33.38
N ASN A 115 9.94 10.53 -34.38
CA ASN A 115 9.91 9.37 -35.27
C ASN A 115 10.22 9.84 -36.71
N GLY A 116 11.33 9.36 -37.28
CA GLY A 116 11.76 9.71 -38.64
C GLY A 116 11.95 11.22 -38.89
N GLY A 117 12.37 12.00 -37.88
CA GLY A 117 12.62 13.44 -38.01
C GLY A 117 11.41 14.37 -37.81
N ARG A 118 10.19 13.82 -37.67
CA ARG A 118 9.00 14.57 -37.22
C ARG A 118 8.84 14.46 -35.71
N VAL A 119 8.50 15.57 -35.07
CA VAL A 119 8.14 15.60 -33.64
C VAL A 119 6.63 15.41 -33.55
N MET A 120 6.20 14.29 -33.01
CA MET A 120 4.79 14.03 -32.69
C MET A 120 4.55 14.23 -31.21
N THR A 121 3.38 14.77 -30.90
CA THR A 121 2.88 14.87 -29.53
C THR A 121 1.92 13.73 -29.30
N LEU A 122 2.20 12.88 -28.32
CA LEU A 122 1.36 11.76 -27.91
C LEU A 122 0.77 12.07 -26.53
N GLN A 123 -0.48 11.69 -26.31
CA GLN A 123 -1.14 11.79 -25.02
C GLN A 123 -1.53 10.40 -24.53
N THR A 124 -0.91 9.96 -23.45
CA THR A 124 -1.20 8.67 -22.80
C THR A 124 -2.15 8.90 -21.63
N THR A 125 -3.20 8.10 -21.54
CA THR A 125 -4.18 8.16 -20.45
C THR A 125 -4.06 6.93 -19.57
N TYR A 126 -3.90 7.12 -18.26
CA TYR A 126 -3.80 6.08 -17.26
C TYR A 126 -5.03 6.13 -16.36
N PRO A 127 -6.03 5.25 -16.58
CA PRO A 127 -7.32 5.33 -15.90
C PRO A 127 -7.28 5.00 -14.41
N THR A 128 -6.31 4.21 -13.98
CA THR A 128 -6.19 3.72 -12.59
C THR A 128 -4.81 3.96 -11.99
N ALA A 129 -3.95 4.77 -12.63
CA ALA A 129 -2.59 4.98 -12.11
C ALA A 129 -2.55 5.77 -10.81
N SER A 130 -3.63 6.48 -10.47
CA SER A 130 -3.83 7.14 -9.20
C SER A 130 -3.94 6.14 -8.03
N ASP A 131 -4.44 4.93 -8.30
CA ASP A 131 -4.45 3.80 -7.36
C ASP A 131 -3.18 2.97 -7.54
N GLY A 132 -2.31 2.94 -6.54
CA GLY A 132 -1.08 2.17 -6.69
C GLY A 132 -0.03 2.37 -5.61
N CYS A 133 1.17 1.93 -5.94
CA CYS A 133 2.28 1.84 -5.01
C CYS A 133 3.26 2.99 -5.21
N PHE A 134 3.47 3.77 -4.16
CA PHE A 134 4.33 4.95 -4.20
C PHE A 134 5.33 4.89 -3.07
N ARG A 135 6.56 5.33 -3.34
CA ARG A 135 7.64 5.38 -2.35
C ARG A 135 7.44 6.57 -1.43
N PHE A 136 7.57 6.32 -0.14
CA PHE A 136 7.53 7.35 0.89
C PHE A 136 8.78 7.37 1.75
N ARG A 137 9.03 8.51 2.38
CA ARG A 137 10.06 8.72 3.38
C ARG A 137 9.49 9.53 4.53
N CYS A 138 9.93 9.24 5.75
CA CYS A 138 9.52 9.99 6.93
C CYS A 138 10.68 10.86 7.44
N GLU A 139 10.37 12.11 7.75
CA GLU A 139 11.27 13.06 8.40
C GLU A 139 10.57 13.62 9.65
N GLY A 140 10.74 12.93 10.78
CA GLY A 140 9.92 13.16 11.97
C GLY A 140 8.46 12.78 11.69
N GLU A 141 7.53 13.71 11.92
CA GLU A 141 6.11 13.55 11.59
C GLU A 141 5.76 13.92 10.15
N ARG A 142 6.73 14.42 9.37
CA ARG A 142 6.50 14.80 7.97
C ARG A 142 6.61 13.59 7.06
N VAL A 143 5.57 13.37 6.27
CA VAL A 143 5.53 12.34 5.24
C VAL A 143 5.95 12.96 3.91
N LEU A 144 6.98 12.41 3.29
CA LEU A 144 7.50 12.81 2.00
C LEU A 144 7.19 11.71 0.99
N VAL A 145 6.66 12.07 -0.18
CA VAL A 145 6.38 11.15 -1.28
C VAL A 145 7.35 11.38 -2.42
N ASN A 146 7.83 10.29 -3.03
CA ASN A 146 8.61 10.36 -4.25
C ASN A 146 7.67 10.26 -5.47
N LEU A 147 7.65 11.31 -6.30
CA LEU A 147 6.88 11.37 -7.53
C LEU A 147 7.84 11.74 -8.67
N GLY A 148 8.30 10.73 -9.40
CA GLY A 148 9.25 10.89 -10.50
C GLY A 148 10.64 11.26 -9.97
N SER A 149 11.17 12.39 -10.39
CA SER A 149 12.46 12.90 -9.91
C SER A 149 12.36 13.82 -8.69
N GLN A 150 11.14 14.05 -8.19
CA GLN A 150 10.88 14.98 -7.09
C GLN A 150 10.49 14.24 -5.83
N GLU A 151 10.93 14.77 -4.70
CA GLU A 151 10.44 14.39 -3.39
C GLU A 151 9.66 15.56 -2.81
N LEU A 152 8.39 15.33 -2.49
CA LEU A 152 7.45 16.36 -2.08
C LEU A 152 6.88 16.04 -0.71
N GLU A 153 6.59 17.07 0.06
CA GLU A 153 5.82 16.93 1.28
C GLU A 153 4.38 16.53 0.95
N CYS A 154 3.85 15.58 1.72
CA CYS A 154 2.54 14.96 1.53
C CYS A 154 1.69 15.17 2.79
N PRO A 155 1.07 16.35 2.98
CA PRO A 155 0.30 16.63 4.18
C PRO A 155 -0.92 15.70 4.29
N PRO A 156 -1.23 15.13 5.47
CA PRO A 156 -2.30 14.15 5.64
C PRO A 156 -3.65 14.58 5.04
N GLY A 157 -4.26 13.71 4.24
CA GLY A 157 -5.56 13.93 3.60
C GLY A 157 -5.56 14.90 2.41
N GLN A 158 -4.44 15.56 2.11
CA GLN A 158 -4.33 16.45 0.96
C GLN A 158 -4.00 15.70 -0.34
N SER A 159 -4.24 16.36 -1.47
CA SER A 159 -3.88 15.88 -2.79
C SER A 159 -2.87 16.81 -3.45
N ILE A 160 -2.00 16.26 -4.28
CA ILE A 160 -0.96 16.98 -5.03
C ILE A 160 -1.39 17.08 -6.49
N ASP A 161 -1.41 18.29 -7.05
CA ASP A 161 -1.72 18.56 -8.46
C ASP A 161 -0.50 18.23 -9.35
N LEU A 162 -0.59 17.14 -10.11
CA LEU A 162 0.51 16.64 -10.94
C LEU A 162 0.83 17.57 -12.12
N THR A 163 -0.14 18.37 -12.55
CA THR A 163 0.04 19.29 -13.70
C THR A 163 1.04 20.40 -13.41
N ARG A 164 1.25 20.71 -12.12
CA ARG A 164 2.18 21.75 -11.66
C ARG A 164 3.61 21.24 -11.45
N MET A 165 3.83 19.93 -11.55
CA MET A 165 5.13 19.32 -11.27
C MET A 165 6.11 19.37 -12.44
N GLY A 166 5.66 19.75 -13.64
CA GLY A 166 6.51 19.79 -14.83
C GLY A 166 6.93 18.40 -15.34
N LEU A 167 6.24 17.33 -14.92
CA LEU A 167 6.50 15.94 -15.31
C LEU A 167 5.74 15.51 -16.57
N GLY A 168 5.20 16.46 -17.34
CA GLY A 168 4.42 16.19 -18.56
C GLY A 168 2.95 15.82 -18.32
N PHE A 169 2.47 15.84 -17.07
CA PHE A 169 1.06 15.63 -16.77
C PHE A 169 0.22 16.82 -17.24
N THR A 170 -0.83 16.54 -18.02
CA THR A 170 -1.84 17.51 -18.45
C THR A 170 -3.13 17.40 -17.65
N GLN A 171 -3.32 16.29 -16.93
CA GLN A 171 -4.42 16.08 -16.01
C GLN A 171 -4.01 15.04 -14.94
N GLY A 172 -4.51 15.22 -13.72
CA GLY A 172 -4.41 14.23 -12.65
C GLY A 172 -3.92 14.82 -11.33
N THR A 173 -4.35 14.22 -10.24
CA THR A 173 -3.86 14.50 -8.90
C THR A 173 -3.38 13.22 -8.23
N PHE A 174 -2.43 13.35 -7.32
CA PHE A 174 -1.99 12.28 -6.44
C PHE A 174 -2.62 12.45 -5.04
N GLY A 175 -2.93 11.34 -4.36
CA GLY A 175 -3.48 11.31 -3.00
C GLY A 175 -4.93 10.82 -2.92
N PRO A 176 -5.53 10.81 -1.71
CA PRO A 176 -5.09 11.53 -0.52
C PRO A 176 -3.79 11.03 0.11
N CYS A 177 -2.98 11.96 0.59
CA CYS A 177 -1.75 11.69 1.34
C CYS A 177 -2.05 10.93 2.65
N PRO A 178 -1.26 9.90 3.00
CA PRO A 178 -1.42 9.18 4.25
C PRO A 178 -1.03 10.04 5.46
N GLY A 179 -1.52 9.65 6.63
CA GLY A 179 -1.18 10.26 7.91
C GLY A 179 0.23 9.90 8.40
N PRO A 180 0.75 10.58 9.43
CA PRO A 180 2.07 10.27 10.02
C PRO A 180 2.14 8.88 10.64
N ASP A 181 1.01 8.21 10.85
CA ASP A 181 0.95 6.85 11.36
C ASP A 181 1.67 5.85 10.45
N VAL A 182 1.79 6.11 9.13
CA VAL A 182 2.60 5.26 8.24
C VAL A 182 4.08 5.24 8.61
N CYS A 183 4.57 6.29 9.27
CA CYS A 183 5.94 6.39 9.75
C CYS A 183 6.25 5.46 10.91
N GLU A 184 5.26 5.17 11.76
CA GLU A 184 5.38 4.19 12.84
C GLU A 184 5.00 2.77 12.39
N ARG A 185 4.20 2.66 11.32
CA ARG A 185 3.86 1.38 10.69
C ARG A 185 4.96 0.97 9.73
N GLN A 186 4.65 0.95 8.44
CA GLN A 186 5.41 0.25 7.44
C GLN A 186 6.79 0.87 7.18
N LEU A 187 6.92 2.19 7.33
CA LEU A 187 8.13 2.92 6.98
C LEU A 187 9.18 2.91 8.11
N SER A 188 8.81 2.52 9.33
CA SER A 188 9.70 2.57 10.51
C SER A 188 10.91 1.64 10.42
N CYS A 189 10.84 0.55 9.65
CA CYS A 189 11.91 -0.43 9.55
C CYS A 189 12.91 -0.13 8.43
N GLN A 190 12.79 1.02 7.76
CA GLN A 190 13.70 1.44 6.67
C GLN A 190 13.87 0.34 5.61
N GLY A 191 12.79 -0.40 5.37
CA GLY A 191 12.76 -1.44 4.38
C GLY A 191 13.58 -2.70 4.66
N ARG A 192 13.98 -2.94 5.91
CA ARG A 192 14.75 -4.11 6.30
C ARG A 192 13.91 -5.38 6.49
N CYS A 193 12.60 -5.24 6.68
CA CYS A 193 11.73 -6.40 6.77
C CYS A 193 11.50 -6.99 5.39
N ASN A 194 11.62 -8.31 5.26
CA ASN A 194 11.21 -8.99 4.05
C ASN A 194 9.69 -8.86 3.88
N ALA A 195 9.29 -8.03 2.92
CA ALA A 195 7.90 -7.65 2.75
C ALA A 195 6.97 -8.78 2.27
N MET A 196 7.54 -9.83 1.66
CA MET A 196 6.79 -11.02 1.27
C MET A 196 6.53 -11.96 2.46
N ARG A 197 7.26 -11.76 3.56
CA ARG A 197 7.37 -12.72 4.67
C ARG A 197 7.11 -12.10 6.03
N GLY A 198 6.72 -10.84 6.07
CA GLY A 198 6.40 -10.09 7.26
C GLY A 198 6.04 -8.66 6.95
N TYR A 199 5.72 -7.91 7.99
CA TYR A 199 5.45 -6.48 7.90
C TYR A 199 6.17 -5.74 9.02
N CYS A 200 6.28 -4.43 8.88
CA CYS A 200 6.95 -3.59 9.84
C CYS A 200 5.95 -2.91 10.78
N PHE A 201 6.25 -2.89 12.08
CA PHE A 201 5.52 -2.10 13.05
C PHE A 201 6.45 -1.66 14.18
N GLN A 202 6.47 -0.36 14.47
CA GLN A 202 7.29 0.26 15.52
C GLN A 202 8.77 -0.14 15.46
N GLY A 203 9.35 -0.14 14.26
CA GLY A 203 10.75 -0.47 14.02
C GLY A 203 11.11 -1.95 14.17
N LYS A 204 10.11 -2.84 14.32
CA LYS A 204 10.30 -4.29 14.42
C LYS A 204 9.62 -5.02 13.27
N CYS A 205 10.30 -6.03 12.73
CA CYS A 205 9.70 -6.95 11.77
C CYS A 205 8.85 -7.99 12.49
N HIS A 206 7.60 -8.12 12.04
CA HIS A 206 6.68 -9.15 12.47
C HIS A 206 6.47 -10.12 11.32
N CYS A 207 7.04 -11.31 11.48
CA CYS A 207 7.07 -12.31 10.43
C CYS A 207 5.74 -13.03 10.28
N HIS A 208 5.40 -13.37 9.05
CA HIS A 208 4.30 -14.27 8.74
C HIS A 208 4.58 -15.67 9.27
N LEU A 209 3.52 -16.44 9.50
CA LEU A 209 3.63 -17.83 9.93
C LEU A 209 4.55 -18.61 9.00
N GLY A 210 5.47 -19.40 9.57
CA GLY A 210 6.48 -20.13 8.83
C GLY A 210 7.80 -19.37 8.62
N PHE A 211 7.87 -18.09 8.99
CA PHE A 211 9.07 -17.27 8.88
C PHE A 211 9.52 -16.71 10.23
N PHE A 212 10.82 -16.47 10.38
CA PHE A 212 11.43 -15.90 11.58
C PHE A 212 12.74 -15.16 11.24
N GLY A 213 13.43 -14.69 12.27
CA GLY A 213 14.66 -13.90 12.15
C GLY A 213 14.38 -12.40 12.22
N HIS A 214 15.43 -11.61 12.39
CA HIS A 214 15.32 -10.15 12.56
C HIS A 214 14.66 -9.46 11.35
N TYR A 215 14.80 -10.05 10.16
CA TYR A 215 14.31 -9.51 8.90
C TYR A 215 13.26 -10.41 8.21
N CYS A 216 12.76 -11.45 8.88
CA CYS A 216 11.79 -12.41 8.32
C CYS A 216 12.29 -13.17 7.07
N ASP A 217 13.60 -13.34 6.96
CA ASP A 217 14.29 -14.00 5.87
C ASP A 217 14.46 -15.51 6.09
N GLN A 218 14.33 -15.99 7.33
CA GLN A 218 14.52 -17.39 7.70
C GLN A 218 13.20 -18.16 7.71
N LYS A 219 13.22 -19.43 7.29
CA LYS A 219 12.06 -20.33 7.27
C LYS A 219 12.12 -21.29 8.45
N LEU A 220 11.03 -21.42 9.19
CA LEU A 220 10.88 -22.34 10.33
C LEU A 220 11.09 -23.81 9.93
N MET A 221 10.74 -24.16 8.69
CA MET A 221 10.98 -25.48 8.12
C MET A 221 12.21 -25.44 7.21
N PRO A 222 13.23 -26.29 7.44
CA PRO A 222 14.31 -26.47 6.47
C PRO A 222 13.71 -26.97 5.15
N THR A 223 14.19 -26.43 4.03
CA THR A 223 13.95 -27.05 2.72
C THR A 223 14.52 -28.46 2.76
N LEU A 224 13.67 -29.48 2.66
CA LEU A 224 14.13 -30.84 2.38
C LEU A 224 14.84 -30.78 1.01
N VAL A 225 16.16 -30.91 1.03
CA VAL A 225 17.01 -31.04 -0.16
C VAL A 225 17.06 -32.51 -0.55
#